data_AF-A0A2V7RS73-F1
#
_entry.id   AF-A0A2V7RS73-F1
#
_cell.length_a   1.000
_cell.length_b   1.000
_cell.length_c   1.000
_cell.angle_alpha   90.00
_cell.angle_beta   90.00
_cell.angle_gamma   90.00
#
_symmetry.space_group_name_H-M   'P 1'
#
loop_
_entity.id
_entity.type
_entity.pdbx_description
1 polymer ?
#
loop_
_entity_poly.entity_id
_entity_poly.type
_entity_poly.pdbx_seq_one_letter_code
_entity_poly.pdbx_strand_id
1 'polypeptide(L)'
;MSITTVETWVEPPLRKFVEEARTVLALLLHPSGQVVAQFGFVRAVDVMSACALAAAIHASAGELGKQLEGKAFRGLHHPGRERQLYLAEAATQRGNFIFLTVFDQESSLGLVRLYFDEFCKNLAAAAPAEARRAEPVIEESFEGELNRNLAALFGRG
;
A
#
# COMPACT_ATOMS: atom_id res chain seq x y z
N MET A 1 3.86 -16.58 -10.86
CA MET A 1 2.80 -15.76 -10.21
C MET A 1 2.78 -14.39 -10.88
N SER A 2 1.60 -13.82 -11.14
CA SER A 2 1.46 -12.50 -11.76
C SER A 2 1.30 -11.40 -10.71
N ILE A 3 1.87 -10.22 -11.01
CA ILE A 3 1.61 -9.00 -10.24
C ILE A 3 0.33 -8.36 -10.78
N THR A 4 -0.50 -7.83 -9.90
CA THR A 4 -1.68 -7.03 -10.27
C THR A 4 -1.53 -5.66 -9.65
N THR A 5 -1.73 -4.61 -10.45
CA THR A 5 -1.62 -3.22 -10.00
C THR A 5 -2.84 -2.40 -10.43
N VAL A 6 -3.19 -1.41 -9.60
CA VAL A 6 -4.15 -0.36 -9.95
C VAL A 6 -3.42 0.76 -10.70
N GLU A 7 -2.21 1.10 -10.26
CA GLU A 7 -1.36 2.10 -10.90
C GLU A 7 -0.14 1.43 -11.55
N THR A 8 0.03 1.61 -12.86
CA THR A 8 1.05 0.90 -13.66
C THR A 8 2.49 1.22 -13.25
N TRP A 9 2.76 2.41 -12.74
CA TRP A 9 4.10 2.83 -12.30
C TRP A 9 4.59 2.09 -11.05
N VAL A 10 3.69 1.42 -10.32
CA VAL A 10 4.03 0.61 -9.13
C VAL A 10 4.58 -0.76 -9.50
N GLU A 11 4.21 -1.27 -10.68
CA GLU A 11 4.55 -2.65 -11.07
C GLU A 11 6.06 -2.90 -11.15
N PRO A 12 6.89 -2.06 -11.82
CA PRO A 12 8.32 -2.35 -11.94
C PRO A 12 9.07 -2.35 -10.60
N PRO A 13 8.88 -1.36 -9.68
CA PRO A 13 9.46 -1.42 -8.35
C PRO A 13 9.04 -2.67 -7.55
N LEU A 14 7.75 -3.02 -7.59
CA LEU A 14 7.23 -4.17 -6.85
C LEU A 14 7.79 -5.49 -7.40
N ARG A 15 7.87 -5.63 -8.72
CA ARG A 15 8.45 -6.79 -9.38
C ARG A 15 9.90 -7.01 -8.95
N LYS A 16 10.71 -5.95 -9.02
CA LYS A 16 12.10 -6.00 -8.58
C LYS A 16 12.21 -6.42 -7.11
N PHE A 17 11.39 -5.84 -6.23
CA PHE A 17 11.37 -6.23 -4.82
C PHE A 17 11.07 -7.73 -4.66
N VAL A 18 10.03 -8.24 -5.30
CA VAL A 18 9.60 -9.65 -5.14
C VAL A 18 10.71 -10.61 -5.58
N GLU A 19 11.35 -10.34 -6.71
CA GLU A 19 12.40 -11.17 -7.30
C GLU A 19 13.66 -11.17 -6.42
N GLU A 20 14.11 -9.97 -6.02
CA GLU A 20 15.35 -9.79 -5.26
C GLU A 20 15.23 -10.21 -3.80
N ALA A 21 14.10 -9.86 -3.15
CA ALA A 21 13.84 -10.21 -1.77
C ALA A 21 13.28 -11.64 -1.60
N ARG A 22 13.01 -12.36 -2.70
CA ARG A 22 12.48 -13.75 -2.70
C ARG A 22 11.27 -13.92 -1.78
N THR A 23 10.29 -13.04 -1.96
CA THR A 23 9.10 -13.02 -1.10
C THR A 23 7.99 -13.87 -1.68
N VAL A 24 7.16 -14.45 -0.81
CA VAL A 24 6.01 -15.26 -1.19
C VAL A 24 4.81 -14.38 -1.54
N LEU A 25 4.73 -13.19 -0.92
CA LEU A 25 3.62 -12.26 -1.03
C LEU A 25 4.12 -10.84 -0.80
N ALA A 26 3.59 -9.91 -1.58
CA ALA A 26 3.79 -8.47 -1.37
C ALA A 26 2.49 -7.71 -1.66
N LEU A 27 2.18 -6.73 -0.82
CA LEU A 27 1.05 -5.81 -0.95
C LEU A 27 1.53 -4.38 -0.75
N LEU A 28 1.09 -3.52 -1.66
CA LEU A 28 1.12 -2.08 -1.46
C LEU A 28 -0.32 -1.60 -1.34
N LEU A 29 -0.61 -0.83 -0.29
CA LEU A 29 -1.95 -0.33 -0.01
C LEU A 29 -1.90 1.09 0.53
N HIS A 30 -2.99 1.83 0.39
CA HIS A 30 -3.18 3.08 1.10
C HIS A 30 -3.45 2.82 2.60
N PRO A 31 -3.18 3.81 3.48
CA PRO A 31 -3.57 3.75 4.89
C PRO A 31 -5.07 3.52 5.12
N SER A 32 -5.92 3.82 4.14
CA SER A 32 -7.35 3.51 4.15
C SER A 32 -7.68 2.02 3.99
N GLY A 33 -6.70 1.16 3.69
CA GLY A 33 -6.89 -0.26 3.40
C GLY A 33 -7.15 -0.59 1.94
N GLN A 34 -7.16 0.40 1.04
CA GLN A 34 -7.33 0.17 -0.40
C GLN A 34 -6.05 -0.40 -1.02
N VAL A 35 -6.19 -1.51 -1.76
CA VAL A 35 -5.07 -2.15 -2.47
C VAL A 35 -4.61 -1.32 -3.67
N VAL A 36 -3.31 -1.13 -3.79
CA VAL A 36 -2.65 -0.44 -4.92
C VAL A 36 -1.95 -1.45 -5.82
N ALA A 37 -1.27 -2.42 -5.21
CA ALA A 37 -0.60 -3.49 -5.94
C ALA A 37 -0.49 -4.76 -5.09
N GLN A 38 -0.47 -5.92 -5.76
CA GLN A 38 -0.39 -7.21 -5.10
C GLN A 38 0.45 -8.23 -5.89
N PHE A 39 1.05 -9.14 -5.13
CA PHE A 39 1.72 -10.35 -5.59
C PHE A 39 1.43 -11.50 -4.61
N GLY A 40 1.28 -12.71 -5.14
CA GLY A 40 1.22 -13.94 -4.33
C GLY A 40 -0.18 -14.37 -3.89
N PHE A 41 -1.21 -13.54 -4.09
CA PHE A 41 -2.60 -13.89 -3.77
C PHE A 41 -3.33 -14.59 -4.92
N VAL A 42 -4.16 -15.57 -4.57
CA VAL A 42 -4.98 -16.33 -5.52
C VAL A 42 -6.45 -15.85 -5.51
N ARG A 43 -6.96 -15.39 -4.36
CA ARG A 43 -8.37 -14.97 -4.20
C ARG A 43 -8.44 -13.51 -3.76
N ALA A 44 -9.31 -12.74 -4.39
CA ALA A 44 -9.50 -11.32 -4.09
C ALA A 44 -10.01 -11.07 -2.65
N VAL A 45 -10.83 -11.97 -2.09
CA VAL A 45 -11.32 -11.85 -0.71
C VAL A 45 -10.17 -11.89 0.31
N ASP A 46 -9.16 -12.74 0.07
CA ASP A 46 -8.01 -12.89 0.96
C ASP A 46 -7.14 -11.62 0.97
N VAL A 47 -7.08 -10.92 -0.17
CA VAL A 47 -6.35 -9.66 -0.34
C VAL A 47 -7.00 -8.56 0.47
N MET A 48 -8.32 -8.39 0.33
CA MET A 48 -9.06 -7.33 1.03
C MET A 48 -8.95 -7.49 2.55
N SER A 49 -9.10 -8.73 3.05
CA SER A 49 -8.91 -9.01 4.47
C SER A 49 -7.47 -8.72 4.93
N ALA A 50 -6.46 -9.11 4.15
CA ALA A 50 -5.06 -8.82 4.47
C ALA A 50 -4.77 -7.31 4.50
N CYS A 51 -5.29 -6.55 3.53
CA CYS A 51 -5.13 -5.10 3.49
C CYS A 51 -5.79 -4.40 4.69
N ALA A 52 -7.02 -4.79 5.06
CA ALA A 52 -7.71 -4.22 6.21
C ALA A 52 -6.96 -4.49 7.53
N LEU A 53 -6.47 -5.72 7.71
CA LEU A 53 -5.66 -6.09 8.88
C LEU A 53 -4.32 -5.34 8.90
N ALA A 54 -3.64 -5.24 7.76
CA ALA A 54 -2.38 -4.51 7.64
C ALA A 54 -2.54 -3.02 8.00
N ALA A 55 -3.59 -2.38 7.48
CA ALA A 55 -3.92 -0.98 7.79
C ALA A 55 -4.18 -0.77 9.28
N ALA A 56 -4.96 -1.66 9.91
CA ALA A 56 -5.24 -1.60 11.34
C ALA A 56 -3.97 -1.78 12.19
N ILE A 57 -3.15 -2.79 11.88
CA ILE A 57 -1.87 -3.05 12.59
C ILE A 57 -0.94 -1.83 12.46
N HIS A 58 -0.81 -1.27 11.25
CA HIS A 58 0.02 -0.10 11.01
C HIS A 58 -0.44 1.11 11.83
N ALA A 59 -1.74 1.42 11.81
CA ALA A 59 -2.30 2.57 12.53
C ALA A 59 -2.11 2.43 14.05
N SER A 60 -2.45 1.26 14.61
CA SER A 60 -2.31 1.01 16.05
C SER A 60 -0.84 1.03 16.49
N ALA A 61 0.06 0.41 15.73
CA ALA A 61 1.47 0.42 16.04
C ALA A 61 2.11 1.80 15.87
N GLY A 62 1.64 2.60 14.91
CA GLY A 62 2.06 3.99 14.74
C GLY A 62 1.73 4.83 15.97
N GLU A 63 0.55 4.63 16.56
CA GLU A 63 0.15 5.30 17.80
C GLU A 63 0.98 4.84 19.01
N LEU A 64 1.22 3.52 19.14
CA LEU A 64 2.11 3.00 20.17
C LEU A 64 3.53 3.57 20.05
N GLY A 65 4.08 3.66 18.84
CA GLY A 65 5.38 4.27 18.61
C GLY A 65 5.42 5.74 19.07
N LYS A 66 4.39 6.53 18.76
CA LYS A 66 4.30 7.92 19.22
C LYS A 66 4.31 8.01 20.74
N GLN A 67 3.58 7.13 21.42
CA GLN A 67 3.52 7.10 22.88
C GLN A 67 4.85 6.68 23.52
N LEU A 68 5.57 5.73 22.91
CA LEU A 68 6.79 5.16 23.49
C LEU A 68 8.07 5.90 23.09
N GLU A 69 8.15 6.42 21.86
CA GLU A 69 9.35 7.01 21.25
C GLU A 69 9.15 8.44 20.75
N GLY A 70 7.95 9.02 20.89
CA GLY A 70 7.62 10.33 20.32
C GLY A 70 7.45 10.34 18.80
N LYS A 71 7.51 9.18 18.14
CA LYS A 71 7.39 9.01 16.68
C LYS A 71 6.89 7.62 16.31
N ALA A 72 6.24 7.47 15.16
CA ALA A 72 5.79 6.16 14.68
C ALA A 72 6.97 5.20 14.43
N PHE A 73 6.74 3.90 14.59
CA PHE A 73 7.73 2.87 14.24
C PHE A 73 8.01 2.88 12.73
N ARG A 74 9.27 2.65 12.35
CA ARG A 74 9.69 2.57 10.94
C ARG A 74 9.18 1.32 10.22
N GLY A 75 8.91 0.27 10.97
CA GLY A 75 8.40 -0.99 10.45
C GLY A 75 8.22 -2.01 11.57
N LEU A 76 7.44 -3.04 11.27
CA LEU A 76 7.06 -4.11 12.17
C LEU A 76 7.48 -5.43 11.56
N HIS A 77 7.98 -6.33 12.38
CA HIS A 77 8.29 -7.69 11.99
C HIS A 77 7.58 -8.65 12.94
N HIS A 78 6.85 -9.61 12.38
CA HIS A 78 6.23 -10.69 13.12
C HIS A 78 6.86 -12.01 12.68
N PRO A 79 7.70 -12.65 13.51
CA PRO A 79 8.22 -13.97 13.21
C PRO A 79 7.11 -15.02 13.34
N GLY A 80 7.09 -15.96 12.41
CA GLY A 80 6.31 -17.20 12.49
C GLY A 80 7.21 -18.41 12.24
N ARG A 81 6.64 -19.61 12.38
CA ARG A 81 7.39 -20.87 12.27
C ARG A 81 7.86 -21.16 10.84
N GLU A 82 6.98 -20.96 9.86
CA GLU A 82 7.28 -21.23 8.44
C GLU A 82 7.35 -19.96 7.61
N ARG A 83 6.54 -18.96 7.99
CA ARG A 83 6.43 -17.68 7.30
C ARG A 83 6.55 -16.55 8.29
N GLN A 84 7.14 -15.47 7.83
CA GLN A 84 7.36 -14.25 8.59
C GLN A 84 6.74 -13.07 7.85
N LEU A 85 6.31 -12.07 8.60
CA LEU A 85 5.66 -10.88 8.06
C LEU A 85 6.50 -9.65 8.35
N TYR A 86 6.67 -8.80 7.34
CA TYR A 86 7.23 -7.46 7.49
C TYR A 86 6.23 -6.43 6.98
N LEU A 87 6.00 -5.38 7.79
CA LEU A 87 5.09 -4.29 7.49
C LEU A 87 5.80 -2.95 7.70
N ALA A 88 5.75 -2.05 6.73
CA ALA A 88 6.44 -0.77 6.81
C ALA A 88 5.74 0.32 5.99
N GLU A 89 6.08 1.57 6.26
CA GLU A 89 5.58 2.71 5.49
C GLU A 89 6.49 2.99 4.30
N ALA A 90 5.89 3.22 3.13
CA ALA A 90 6.57 3.70 1.93
C ALA A 90 5.96 5.03 1.52
N ALA A 91 6.76 6.09 1.44
CA ALA A 91 6.29 7.43 1.09
C ALA A 91 6.74 7.82 -0.32
N THR A 92 5.85 8.47 -1.06
CA THR A 92 6.16 9.12 -2.35
C THR A 92 5.54 10.51 -2.38
N GLN A 93 5.82 11.26 -3.45
CA GLN A 93 5.12 12.53 -3.72
C GLN A 93 3.61 12.38 -3.93
N ARG A 94 3.09 11.16 -4.13
CA ARG A 94 1.66 10.86 -4.24
C ARG A 94 1.00 10.57 -2.88
N GLY A 95 1.78 10.52 -1.81
CA GLY A 95 1.33 10.24 -0.45
C GLY A 95 2.01 9.02 0.18
N ASN A 96 1.49 8.63 1.34
CA ASN A 96 2.00 7.50 2.11
C ASN A 96 1.26 6.22 1.75
N PHE A 97 2.01 5.12 1.74
CA PHE A 97 1.53 3.77 1.51
C PHE A 97 2.00 2.89 2.65
N ILE A 98 1.26 1.81 2.87
CA ILE A 98 1.68 0.71 3.72
C ILE A 98 2.13 -0.42 2.80
N PHE A 99 3.30 -0.96 3.10
CA PHE A 99 3.83 -2.13 2.46
C PHE A 99 3.74 -3.31 3.41
N LEU A 100 3.20 -4.43 2.93
CA LEU A 100 3.11 -5.69 3.66
C LEU A 100 3.75 -6.78 2.80
N THR A 101 4.69 -7.54 3.37
CA THR A 101 5.25 -8.71 2.70
C THR A 101 5.33 -9.92 3.62
N VAL A 102 5.23 -11.10 3.01
CA VAL A 102 5.43 -12.39 3.66
C VAL A 102 6.54 -13.14 2.96
N PHE A 103 7.43 -13.73 3.75
CA PHE A 103 8.58 -14.48 3.27
C PHE A 103 8.81 -15.72 4.13
N ASP A 104 9.43 -16.73 3.54
CA ASP A 104 9.80 -17.99 4.20
C ASP A 104 11.32 -18.13 4.26
N GLN A 105 11.81 -19.37 4.36
CA GLN A 105 13.23 -19.69 4.50
C GLN A 105 14.07 -19.34 3.26
N GLU A 106 13.45 -19.04 2.10
CA GLU A 106 14.18 -18.58 0.91
C GLU A 106 14.66 -17.13 1.03
N SER A 107 14.22 -16.41 2.07
CA SER A 107 14.61 -15.03 2.36
C SER A 107 14.94 -14.83 3.86
N SER A 108 15.34 -13.61 4.19
CA SER A 108 15.62 -13.20 5.57
C SER A 108 15.13 -11.78 5.83
N LEU A 109 14.90 -11.44 7.10
CA LEU A 109 14.52 -10.08 7.48
C LEU A 109 15.53 -9.02 6.99
N GLY A 110 16.82 -9.34 6.98
CA GLY A 110 17.86 -8.45 6.47
C GLY A 110 17.72 -8.17 4.98
N LEU A 111 17.48 -9.23 4.19
CA LEU A 111 17.28 -9.14 2.74
C LEU A 111 16.00 -8.36 2.41
N VAL A 112 14.91 -8.65 3.12
CA VAL A 112 13.63 -7.95 2.98
C VAL A 112 13.79 -6.46 3.27
N ARG A 113 14.49 -6.07 4.34
CA ARG A 113 14.73 -4.67 4.68
C ARG A 113 15.59 -3.96 3.63
N LEU A 114 16.66 -4.61 3.17
CA LEU A 114 17.55 -4.06 2.14
C LEU A 114 16.76 -3.72 0.87
N TYR A 115 16.02 -4.68 0.33
CA TYR A 115 15.28 -4.46 -0.90
C TYR A 115 14.02 -3.64 -0.69
N PHE A 116 13.47 -3.57 0.53
CA PHE A 116 12.41 -2.62 0.85
C PHE A 116 12.91 -1.17 0.76
N ASP A 117 14.12 -0.88 1.24
CA ASP A 117 14.72 0.45 1.10
C ASP A 117 14.97 0.81 -0.37
N GLU A 118 15.39 -0.17 -1.20
CA GLU A 118 15.48 0.01 -2.65
C GLU A 118 14.11 0.21 -3.31
N PHE A 119 13.11 -0.58 -2.89
CA PHE A 119 11.74 -0.45 -3.34
C PHE A 119 11.21 0.95 -3.09
N CYS A 120 11.39 1.51 -1.90
CA CYS A 120 10.97 2.87 -1.56
C CYS A 120 11.59 3.92 -2.51
N LYS A 121 12.89 3.79 -2.82
CA LYS A 121 13.57 4.70 -3.77
C LYS A 121 13.02 4.56 -5.19
N ASN A 122 12.84 3.33 -5.66
CA ASN A 122 12.33 3.05 -7.00
C ASN A 122 10.86 3.47 -7.14
N LEU A 123 10.06 3.24 -6.10
CA LEU A 123 8.65 3.65 -6.04
C LEU A 123 8.53 5.18 -6.07
N ALA A 124 9.32 5.89 -5.28
CA ALA A 124 9.33 7.36 -5.29
C ALA A 124 9.78 7.93 -6.65
N ALA A 125 10.77 7.32 -7.30
CA ALA A 125 11.25 7.74 -8.62
C ALA A 125 10.24 7.44 -9.75
N ALA A 126 9.49 6.33 -9.64
CA ALA A 126 8.48 5.96 -10.62
C ALA A 126 7.16 6.74 -10.47
N ALA A 127 6.89 7.30 -9.29
CA ALA A 127 5.67 8.05 -9.03
C ALA A 127 5.56 9.24 -10.00
N PRO A 128 4.46 9.37 -10.77
CA PRO A 128 4.28 10.51 -11.65
C PRO A 128 4.19 11.80 -10.84
N ALA A 129 4.62 12.92 -11.43
CA ALA A 129 4.43 14.23 -10.82
C ALA A 129 2.94 14.45 -10.54
N GLU A 130 2.61 15.04 -9.40
CA GLU A 130 1.24 15.45 -9.13
C GLU A 130 0.79 16.38 -10.27
N ALA A 131 -0.27 15.98 -10.97
CA ALA A 131 -0.97 16.90 -11.85
C ALA A 131 -1.34 18.10 -10.99
N ARG A 132 -0.85 19.29 -11.35
CA ARG A 132 -1.27 20.55 -10.72
C ARG A 132 -2.78 20.45 -10.55
N ARG A 133 -3.27 20.52 -9.31
CA ARG A 133 -4.71 20.67 -9.08
C ARG A 133 -5.15 21.79 -10.01
N ALA A 134 -5.99 21.45 -10.99
CA ALA A 134 -6.76 22.46 -11.70
C ALA A 134 -7.44 23.31 -10.63
N GLU A 135 -7.51 24.61 -10.87
CA GLU A 135 -8.05 25.63 -9.96
C GLU A 135 -9.29 25.14 -9.19
N PRO A 136 -9.45 25.56 -7.92
CA PRO A 136 -10.56 25.10 -7.09
C PRO A 136 -11.88 25.24 -7.85
N VAL A 137 -12.51 24.10 -8.12
CA VAL A 137 -13.82 24.04 -8.77
C VAL A 137 -14.79 24.73 -7.84
N ILE A 138 -15.42 25.78 -8.35
CA ILE A 138 -16.41 26.60 -7.66
C ILE A 138 -17.53 25.67 -7.13
N GLU A 139 -17.83 25.78 -5.85
CA GLU A 139 -18.70 24.90 -5.04
C GLU A 139 -20.08 24.65 -5.70
N GLU A 140 -20.64 25.67 -6.36
CA GLU A 140 -21.92 25.60 -7.08
C GLU A 140 -21.92 24.64 -8.29
N SER A 141 -20.79 24.49 -8.99
CA SER A 141 -20.69 23.55 -10.10
C SER A 141 -20.59 22.10 -9.61
N PHE A 142 -19.95 21.87 -8.47
CA PHE A 142 -19.75 20.54 -7.89
C PHE A 142 -21.06 19.98 -7.33
N GLU A 143 -21.82 20.77 -6.59
CA GLU A 143 -23.11 20.34 -6.02
C GLU A 143 -24.12 19.96 -7.11
N GLY A 144 -24.20 20.77 -8.18
CA GLY A 144 -25.09 20.48 -9.30
C GLY A 144 -24.71 19.20 -10.05
N GLU A 145 -23.42 18.93 -10.21
CA GLU A 145 -22.91 17.73 -10.87
C GLU A 145 -23.05 16.48 -10.00
N LEU A 146 -22.80 16.61 -8.69
CA LEU A 146 -23.01 15.56 -7.71
C LEU A 146 -24.48 15.12 -7.65
N ASN A 147 -25.41 16.07 -7.55
CA ASN A 147 -26.84 15.78 -7.49
C ASN A 147 -27.36 15.11 -8.78
N ARG A 148 -26.90 15.55 -9.96
CA ARG A 148 -27.24 14.89 -11.23
C ARG A 148 -26.76 13.44 -11.27
N ASN A 149 -25.53 13.18 -10.84
CA ASN A 149 -24.95 11.84 -10.84
C ASN A 149 -25.62 10.93 -9.80
N LEU A 150 -25.90 11.43 -8.60
CA LEU A 150 -26.64 10.70 -7.56
C LEU A 150 -28.06 10.35 -8.04
N ALA A 151 -28.76 11.31 -8.66
CA ALA A 151 -30.09 11.04 -9.22
C ALA A 151 -30.05 9.98 -10.34
N ALA A 152 -29.01 9.99 -11.19
CA ALA A 152 -28.84 8.96 -12.21
C ALA A 152 -28.53 7.56 -11.64
N LEU A 153 -27.80 7.49 -10.52
CA LEU A 153 -27.41 6.23 -9.88
C LEU A 153 -28.53 5.64 -9.00
N PHE A 154 -29.34 6.49 -8.35
CA PHE A 154 -30.32 6.08 -7.35
C PHE A 154 -31.78 6.37 -7.71
N GLY A 155 -32.05 7.06 -8.83
CA GLY A 155 -33.38 7.56 -9.22
C GLY A 155 -34.31 6.54 -9.88
N ARG A 156 -34.24 5.26 -9.53
CA ARG A 156 -35.30 4.28 -9.88
C ARG A 156 -36.12 3.96 -8.64
N GLY A 157 -37.26 4.63 -8.54
CA GLY A 157 -38.34 4.44 -7.57
C GLY A 157 -39.44 5.44 -7.84
#